data_AF-A0AAT9GTT8-F1
#
_entry.id   AF-A0AAT9GTT8-F1
#
_cell.length_a   1.000
_cell.length_b   1.000
_cell.length_c   1.000
_cell.angle_alpha   90.00
_cell.angle_beta   90.00
_cell.angle_gamma   90.00
#
_symmetry.space_group_name_H-M   'P 1'
#
loop_
_entity.id
_entity.type
_entity.pdbx_description
1 polymer ?
#
loop_
_entity_poly.entity_id
_entity_poly.type
_entity_poly.pdbx_seq_one_letter_code
_entity_poly.pdbx_strand_id
1 'polypeptide(L)'
;MLIKFELTGKEIFPSQVTGSFAYKTNLILIIRLIQGKRVLFIDYISPPQHLGSYEPPPFLSGKIFFYEIIEIPEEYSPFIKCIAREAENKLSPLFKNKKLHCDKEVTVVIE
;
A
#
# COMPACT_ATOMS: atom_id res chain seq x y z
N MET A 1 14.01 -14.83 -5.02
CA MET A 1 12.84 -15.63 -4.59
C MET A 1 11.64 -15.15 -5.39
N LEU A 2 10.87 -16.05 -6.00
CA LEU A 2 9.71 -15.66 -6.81
C LEU A 2 8.46 -15.75 -5.94
N ILE A 3 7.82 -14.61 -5.65
CA ILE A 3 6.55 -14.54 -4.93
C ILE A 3 5.50 -14.13 -5.96
N LYS A 4 4.62 -15.06 -6.33
CA LYS A 4 3.49 -14.75 -7.22
C LYS A 4 2.27 -14.43 -6.36
N PHE A 5 1.80 -13.19 -6.41
CA PHE A 5 0.62 -12.74 -5.68
C PHE A 5 -0.21 -11.83 -6.57
N GLU A 6 -1.51 -12.07 -6.71
CA GLU A 6 -2.39 -11.16 -7.43
C GLU A 6 -2.66 -9.93 -6.55
N LEU A 7 -2.28 -8.74 -7.00
CA LEU A 7 -2.58 -7.49 -6.29
C LEU A 7 -4.04 -7.07 -6.54
N THR A 8 -4.99 -7.90 -6.11
CA THR A 8 -6.42 -7.54 -6.18
C THR A 8 -6.75 -6.73 -4.94
N GLY A 9 -6.61 -5.42 -5.03
CA GLY A 9 -6.83 -4.53 -3.90
C GLY A 9 -8.31 -4.23 -3.65
N LYS A 10 -8.68 -4.06 -2.38
CA LYS A 10 -10.01 -3.57 -1.99
C LYS A 10 -10.02 -2.05 -1.92
N GLU A 11 -10.93 -1.41 -2.67
CA GLU A 11 -11.12 0.04 -2.64
C GLU A 11 -11.88 0.46 -1.36
N ILE A 12 -11.28 1.38 -0.60
CA ILE A 12 -11.78 1.82 0.71
C ILE A 12 -11.50 3.29 0.90
N PHE A 13 -12.52 4.05 1.28
CA PHE A 13 -12.35 5.44 1.66
C PHE A 13 -11.77 5.56 3.08
N PRO A 14 -10.93 6.56 3.38
CA PRO A 14 -10.40 6.75 4.73
C PRO A 14 -11.48 6.77 5.82
N SER A 15 -12.65 7.35 5.54
CA SER A 15 -13.80 7.39 6.46
C SER A 15 -14.43 6.02 6.76
N GLN A 16 -14.14 4.99 5.96
CA GLN A 16 -14.64 3.63 6.15
C GLN A 16 -13.70 2.76 7.00
N VAL A 17 -12.53 3.27 7.36
CA VAL A 17 -11.58 2.56 8.24
C VAL A 17 -12.09 2.59 9.67
N THR A 18 -12.91 1.60 10.03
CA THR A 18 -13.54 1.49 11.36
C THR A 18 -13.58 0.05 11.84
N GLY A 19 -13.84 -0.15 13.14
CA GLY A 19 -14.05 -1.47 13.74
C GLY A 19 -12.87 -2.44 13.53
N SER A 20 -13.17 -3.70 13.21
CA SER A 20 -12.16 -4.73 12.97
C SER A 20 -11.19 -4.38 11.83
N PHE A 21 -11.64 -3.57 10.87
CA PHE A 21 -10.82 -3.17 9.74
C PHE A 21 -9.69 -2.21 10.12
N ALA A 22 -9.92 -1.38 11.15
CA ALA A 22 -8.91 -0.47 11.69
C ALA A 22 -7.69 -1.21 12.28
N TYR A 23 -7.87 -2.45 12.77
CA TYR A 23 -6.80 -3.25 13.36
C TYR A 23 -5.99 -4.06 12.35
N LYS A 24 -6.32 -3.99 11.05
CA LYS A 24 -5.58 -4.73 10.03
C LYS A 24 -4.13 -4.22 9.92
N THR A 25 -3.22 -5.18 9.72
CA THR A 25 -1.78 -4.98 9.53
C THR A 25 -1.33 -5.76 8.29
N ASN A 26 -0.04 -5.67 7.92
CA ASN A 26 0.54 -6.35 6.76
C ASN A 26 -0.19 -5.96 5.46
N LEU A 27 -0.33 -4.66 5.24
CA LEU A 27 -1.07 -4.11 4.10
C LEU A 27 -0.13 -3.32 3.18
N ILE A 28 -0.38 -3.38 1.89
CA ILE A 28 0.08 -2.35 0.94
C ILE A 28 -1.07 -1.40 0.70
N LEU A 29 -0.78 -0.11 0.80
CA LEU A 29 -1.73 0.97 0.54
C LEU A 29 -1.37 1.64 -0.79
N ILE A 30 -2.23 1.48 -1.78
CA ILE A 30 -2.15 2.26 -3.02
C ILE A 30 -3.12 3.42 -2.87
N ILE A 31 -2.59 4.64 -2.73
CA ILE A 31 -3.41 5.84 -2.56
C ILE A 31 -3.74 6.41 -3.94
N ARG A 32 -5.03 6.46 -4.29
CA ARG A 32 -5.50 6.91 -5.61
C ARG A 32 -6.43 8.11 -5.52
N LEU A 33 -6.34 9.00 -6.49
CA LEU A 33 -7.38 10.01 -6.69
C LEU A 33 -8.71 9.33 -7.03
N ILE A 34 -9.80 9.82 -6.45
CA ILE A 34 -11.15 9.38 -6.83
C ILE A 34 -11.38 9.64 -8.32
N GLN A 35 -11.00 10.83 -8.79
CA GLN A 35 -11.14 11.23 -10.18
C GLN A 35 -9.94 10.70 -10.99
N GLY A 36 -10.23 9.89 -12.02
CA GLY A 36 -9.22 9.37 -12.95
C GLY A 36 -8.32 8.26 -12.38
N LYS A 37 -8.54 7.81 -11.13
CA LYS A 37 -7.84 6.68 -10.48
C LYS A 37 -6.31 6.73 -10.52
N ARG A 38 -5.73 7.94 -10.70
CA ARG A 38 -4.28 8.15 -10.75
C ARG A 38 -3.66 7.76 -9.41
N VAL A 39 -2.61 6.95 -9.45
CA VAL A 39 -1.85 6.58 -8.26
C VAL A 39 -1.05 7.80 -7.79
N LEU A 40 -1.33 8.24 -6.57
CA LEU A 40 -0.64 9.35 -5.93
C LEU A 40 0.60 8.88 -5.21
N PHE A 41 0.46 7.82 -4.41
CA PHE A 41 1.48 7.36 -3.49
C PHE A 41 1.25 5.89 -3.17
N ILE A 42 2.31 5.16 -2.88
CA ILE A 42 2.24 3.79 -2.38
C ILE A 42 2.97 3.74 -1.04
N ASP A 43 2.30 3.16 -0.06
CA ASP A 43 2.87 2.93 1.27
C ASP A 43 2.54 1.51 1.74
N TYR A 44 3.01 1.18 2.93
CA TYR A 44 2.70 -0.08 3.58
C TYR A 44 2.41 0.11 5.06
N ILE A 45 1.63 -0.81 5.62
CA ILE A 45 1.41 -0.94 7.06
C ILE A 45 1.99 -2.27 7.48
N SER A 46 2.93 -2.22 8.40
CA SER A 46 3.48 -3.40 9.08
C SER A 46 3.37 -3.24 10.59
N PRO A 47 3.30 -4.33 11.37
CA PRO A 47 3.39 -4.26 12.82
C PRO A 47 4.57 -3.39 13.29
N PRO A 48 4.41 -2.61 14.37
CA PRO A 48 3.23 -2.52 15.26
C PRO A 48 2.11 -1.58 14.76
N GLN A 49 2.25 -0.99 13.57
CA GLN A 49 1.23 -0.08 13.02
C GLN A 49 0.03 -0.86 12.48
N HIS A 50 -1.12 -0.20 12.51
CA HIS A 50 -2.37 -0.71 11.97
C HIS A 50 -3.07 0.37 11.14
N LEU A 51 -4.00 -0.05 10.28
CA LEU A 51 -4.66 0.83 9.32
C LEU A 51 -5.40 2.01 9.96
N GLY A 52 -6.01 1.80 11.12
CA GLY A 52 -6.72 2.86 11.86
C GLY A 52 -5.81 3.98 12.36
N SER A 53 -4.53 3.70 12.58
CA SER A 53 -3.51 4.69 12.98
C SER A 53 -2.75 5.29 11.80
N TYR A 54 -3.04 4.86 10.57
CA TYR A 54 -2.32 5.33 9.41
C TYR A 54 -2.69 6.77 9.06
N GLU A 55 -1.71 7.66 9.12
CA GLU A 55 -1.83 9.04 8.69
C GLU A 55 -1.19 9.22 7.31
N PRO A 56 -1.97 9.63 6.29
CA PRO A 56 -1.43 9.96 4.99
C PRO A 56 -0.37 11.06 5.08
N PRO A 57 0.69 11.00 4.24
CA PRO A 57 1.72 12.02 4.24
C PRO A 57 1.17 13.45 4.02
N PRO A 58 1.77 14.49 4.64
CA PRO A 58 1.24 15.86 4.57
C PRO A 58 1.06 16.42 3.15
N PHE A 59 1.84 15.98 2.17
CA PHE A 59 1.71 16.42 0.78
C PHE A 59 0.42 15.93 0.09
N LEU A 60 -0.28 14.98 0.70
CA LEU A 60 -1.61 14.53 0.28
C LEU A 60 -2.74 15.30 0.99
N SER A 61 -2.41 16.19 1.93
CA SER A 61 -3.40 17.02 2.61
C SER A 61 -4.22 17.84 1.61
N GLY A 62 -5.53 17.90 1.82
CA GLY A 62 -6.48 18.57 0.93
C GLY A 62 -6.80 17.83 -0.38
N LYS A 63 -6.17 16.68 -0.66
CA LYS A 63 -6.56 15.82 -1.80
C LYS A 63 -7.66 14.86 -1.36
N ILE A 64 -8.61 14.60 -2.25
CA ILE A 64 -9.64 13.59 -2.03
C ILE A 64 -9.19 12.28 -2.69
N PHE A 65 -8.94 11.26 -1.88
CA PHE A 65 -8.41 9.97 -2.32
C PHE A 65 -9.11 8.81 -1.63
N PHE A 66 -8.91 7.62 -2.18
CA PHE A 66 -9.23 6.34 -1.56
C PHE A 66 -7.99 5.46 -1.47
N TYR A 67 -8.03 4.46 -0.60
CA TYR A 67 -7.03 3.41 -0.52
C TYR A 67 -7.49 2.22 -1.36
N GLU A 68 -6.64 1.74 -2.24
CA GLU A 68 -6.70 0.37 -2.73
C GLU A 68 -5.77 -0.45 -1.86
N ILE A 69 -6.35 -1.33 -1.04
CA ILE A 69 -5.65 -2.08 0.01
C ILE A 69 -5.38 -3.50 -0.47
N ILE A 70 -4.11 -3.90 -0.45
CA ILE A 70 -3.71 -5.29 -0.68
C ILE A 70 -3.25 -5.90 0.64
N GLU A 71 -3.83 -7.03 0.99
CA GLU A 71 -3.46 -7.81 2.17
C GLU A 71 -2.29 -8.73 1.83
N ILE A 72 -1.22 -8.63 2.62
CA ILE A 72 -0.03 -9.45 2.45
C ILE A 72 -0.07 -10.59 3.48
N PRO A 73 -0.01 -11.86 3.03
CA PRO A 73 0.10 -13.00 3.92
C PRO A 73 1.26 -12.87 4.91
N GLU A 74 1.09 -13.38 6.13
CA GLU A 74 2.10 -13.23 7.20
C GLU A 74 3.47 -13.77 6.80
N GLU A 75 3.51 -14.87 6.04
CA GLU A 75 4.73 -15.47 5.48
C GLU A 75 5.54 -14.50 4.60
N TYR A 76 4.87 -13.51 3.99
CA TYR A 76 5.50 -12.50 3.15
C TYR A 76 5.67 -11.13 3.84
N SER A 77 5.20 -10.98 5.08
CA SER A 77 5.37 -9.75 5.88
C SER A 77 6.84 -9.26 5.93
N PRO A 78 7.87 -10.13 6.07
CA PRO A 78 9.27 -9.68 6.03
C PRO A 78 9.71 -9.00 4.72
N PHE A 79 8.94 -9.20 3.64
CA PHE A 79 9.22 -8.65 2.31
C PHE A 79 8.29 -7.49 1.94
N ILE A 80 7.41 -7.03 2.83
CA ILE A 80 6.38 -6.05 2.51
C ILE A 80 6.91 -4.76 1.89
N LYS A 81 8.09 -4.29 2.33
CA LYS A 81 8.77 -3.12 1.74
C LYS A 81 9.20 -3.38 0.29
N CYS A 82 9.72 -4.57 0.01
CA CYS A 82 10.12 -4.98 -1.32
C CYS A 82 8.90 -5.07 -2.23
N ILE A 83 7.81 -5.66 -1.72
CA ILE A 83 6.57 -5.79 -2.49
C ILE A 83 5.97 -4.40 -2.79
N ALA A 84 5.95 -3.50 -1.80
CA ALA A 84 5.51 -2.12 -1.99
C ALA A 84 6.41 -1.34 -2.98
N ARG A 85 7.73 -1.58 -2.97
CA ARG A 85 8.67 -0.99 -3.93
C ARG A 85 8.39 -1.46 -5.36
N GLU A 86 8.17 -2.76 -5.55
CA GLU A 86 7.82 -3.31 -6.86
C GLU A 86 6.47 -2.77 -7.35
N ALA A 87 5.50 -2.64 -6.46
CA ALA A 87 4.23 -1.98 -6.75
C ALA A 87 4.44 -0.50 -7.16
N GLU A 88 5.31 0.25 -6.46
CA GLU A 88 5.69 1.62 -6.82
C GLU A 88 6.33 1.70 -8.21
N ASN A 89 7.27 0.81 -8.50
CA ASN A 89 7.94 0.79 -9.80
C ASN A 89 6.95 0.51 -10.95
N LYS A 90 6.03 -0.43 -10.76
CA LYS A 90 5.07 -0.81 -11.80
C LYS A 90 3.95 0.21 -11.99
N LEU A 91 3.37 0.70 -10.89
CA LEU A 91 2.23 1.61 -10.93
C LEU A 91 2.63 3.07 -11.15
N SER A 92 3.91 3.39 -10.98
CA SER A 92 4.50 4.70 -11.26
C SER A 92 3.71 5.85 -10.61
N PRO A 93 3.63 5.91 -9.26
CA PRO A 93 2.87 6.93 -8.55
C PRO A 93 3.41 8.33 -8.83
N LEU A 94 2.55 9.33 -8.63
CA LEU A 94 2.95 10.75 -8.75
C LEU A 94 4.05 11.13 -7.76
N PHE A 95 4.03 10.56 -6.55
CA PHE A 95 5.02 10.78 -5.50
C PHE A 95 5.67 9.46 -5.12
N LYS A 96 7.01 9.46 -5.05
CA LYS A 96 7.77 8.28 -4.62
C LYS A 96 7.98 8.23 -3.11
N ASN A 97 7.86 7.05 -2.53
CA ASN A 97 8.09 6.76 -1.14
C ASN A 97 9.54 6.30 -0.91
N LYS A 98 10.38 7.22 -0.42
CA LYS A 98 11.79 6.95 -0.11
C LYS A 98 12.00 5.90 0.99
N LYS A 99 10.95 5.53 1.74
CA LYS A 99 11.02 4.54 2.82
C LYS A 99 10.93 3.09 2.32
N LEU A 100 10.58 2.87 1.04
CA LEU A 100 10.45 1.54 0.42
C LEU A 100 11.78 0.92 0.03
N HIS A 101 12.86 1.24 0.74
CA HIS A 101 14.16 0.65 0.46
C HIS A 101 14.15 -0.84 0.81
N CYS A 102 14.61 -1.65 -0.15
CA CYS A 102 14.76 -3.08 -0.01
C CYS A 102 16.02 -3.53 -0.76
N ASP A 103 16.89 -4.26 -0.06
CA ASP A 103 18.16 -4.80 -0.58
C ASP A 103 18.03 -6.21 -1.16
N LYS A 104 16.82 -6.77 -1.14
CA LYS A 104 16.53 -8.12 -1.66
C LYS A 104 15.82 -8.02 -3.01
N GLU A 105 16.26 -8.83 -3.97
CA GLU A 105 15.54 -8.99 -5.23
C GLU A 105 14.30 -9.86 -5.03
N VAL A 106 13.12 -9.24 -5.15
CA VAL A 106 11.81 -9.89 -5.11
C VAL A 106 11.10 -9.56 -6.41
N THR A 107 10.70 -10.58 -7.17
CA THR A 107 9.86 -10.36 -8.36
C THR A 107 8.40 -10.47 -7.94
N VAL A 108 7.65 -9.37 -8.12
CA VAL A 108 6.20 -9.32 -7.86
C VAL A 108 5.47 -9.30 -9.19
N VAL A 109 4.60 -10.28 -9.40
CA VAL A 109 3.66 -10.27 -10.52
C VAL A 109 2.45 -9.44 -10.10
N ILE A 110 1.99 -8.52 -10.94
CA ILE A 110 0.84 -7.66 -10.68
C ILE A 110 -0.06 -7.83 -11.90
N GLU A 111 -1.19 -8.50 -11.79
CA GLU A 111 -2.13 -8.69 -12.90
C GLU A 111 -3.29 -7.69 -12.79
#